data_AF-A0A2D6ZB02-F1
#
_entry.id   AF-A0A2D6ZB02-F1
#
_cell.length_a   1.000
_cell.length_b   1.000
_cell.length_c   1.000
_cell.angle_alpha   90.00
_cell.angle_beta   90.00
_cell.angle_gamma   90.00
#
_symmetry.space_group_name_H-M   'P 1'
#
loop_
_entity.id
_entity.type
_entity.pdbx_description
1 polymer ?
#
loop_
_entity_poly.entity_id
_entity_poly.type
_entity_poly.pdbx_seq_one_letter_code
_entity_poly.pdbx_strand_id
1 'polypeptide(L)'
;MVSVDNVLFGCEVSQLKVLLIKHASGKTAGYWGLPGDWLRDNETLEHGAIRVLRARTGLGNIHLEQLQSFSSIDRYPDDLTITTAFYALIRPDDYQLALGEDELEVKWFPIEETQILIFDHDKILKWALTRLRYKTQHEPFGLHLLPEKFTLLELQRLYESILGMSFDKPNFRRKIMKAGLLLDCNEKQLGGAHRAASLFKFNPCRYQQLSKEGLMRYNSII
;
A
#
# COMPACT_ATOMS: atom_id res chain seq x y z
N MET A 1 -22.68 8.89 -12.72
CA MET A 1 -21.52 8.33 -13.44
C MET A 1 -20.72 7.41 -12.52
N VAL A 2 -19.94 6.47 -13.07
CA VAL A 2 -19.10 5.53 -12.30
C VAL A 2 -17.63 5.77 -12.62
N SER A 3 -16.81 5.83 -11.58
CA SER A 3 -15.36 6.04 -11.66
C SER A 3 -14.62 5.03 -10.79
N VAL A 4 -13.30 4.95 -10.97
CA VAL A 4 -12.39 4.17 -10.14
C VAL A 4 -11.23 5.05 -9.72
N ASP A 5 -10.79 4.93 -8.47
CA ASP A 5 -9.66 5.66 -7.91
C ASP A 5 -8.65 4.70 -7.28
N ASN A 6 -7.37 4.80 -7.63
CA ASN A 6 -6.32 3.91 -7.11
C ASN A 6 -5.52 4.59 -6.00
N VAL A 7 -5.47 3.98 -4.82
CA VAL A 7 -4.56 4.36 -3.73
C VAL A 7 -3.36 3.42 -3.73
N LEU A 8 -2.28 3.85 -4.37
CA LEU A 8 -1.05 3.06 -4.39
C LEU A 8 -0.12 3.51 -3.24
N PHE A 9 0.05 2.63 -2.26
CA PHE A 9 1.04 2.80 -1.22
C PHE A 9 2.39 2.27 -1.67
N GLY A 10 3.43 3.05 -1.43
CA GLY A 10 4.82 2.68 -1.63
C GLY A 10 5.50 2.62 -0.28
N CYS A 11 6.16 1.53 0.05
CA CYS A 11 6.95 1.47 1.28
C CYS A 11 8.38 1.06 0.97
N GLU A 12 9.29 2.00 1.21
CA GLU A 12 10.70 1.69 1.47
C GLU A 12 10.83 1.41 2.97
N VAL A 13 11.81 0.63 3.40
CA VAL A 13 11.95 0.09 4.78
C VAL A 13 11.74 1.12 5.91
N SER A 14 11.85 2.42 5.65
CA SER A 14 11.71 3.47 6.66
C SER A 14 10.56 4.48 6.47
N GLN A 15 9.82 4.46 5.35
CA GLN A 15 8.79 5.48 5.11
C GLN A 15 7.66 4.96 4.22
N LEU A 16 6.42 5.22 4.64
CA LEU A 16 5.23 4.98 3.84
C LEU A 16 4.93 6.21 2.97
N LYS A 17 4.74 5.97 1.68
CA LYS A 17 4.43 6.98 0.67
C LYS A 17 3.13 6.62 -0.05
N VAL A 18 2.53 7.59 -0.72
CA VAL A 18 1.40 7.41 -1.66
C VAL A 18 1.78 7.97 -3.03
N LEU A 19 1.37 7.28 -4.10
CA LEU A 19 1.52 7.77 -5.46
C LEU A 19 0.39 8.74 -5.79
N LEU A 20 0.75 9.95 -6.20
CA LEU A 20 -0.20 10.97 -6.65
C LEU A 20 0.12 11.43 -8.07
N ILE A 21 -0.90 11.95 -8.73
CA ILE A 21 -0.81 12.55 -10.07
C ILE A 21 -1.24 14.02 -10.02
N LYS A 22 -0.61 14.86 -10.82
CA LYS A 22 -0.96 16.27 -10.97
C LYS A 22 -1.64 16.49 -12.30
N HIS A 23 -2.89 16.93 -12.28
CA HIS A 23 -3.70 17.01 -13.49
C HIS A 23 -3.23 18.16 -14.40
N ALA A 24 -3.17 17.92 -15.71
CA ALA A 24 -2.79 18.93 -16.69
C ALA A 24 -3.95 19.83 -17.15
N SER A 25 -5.18 19.35 -17.07
CA SER A 25 -6.35 20.02 -17.64
C SER A 25 -7.61 19.85 -16.79
N GLY A 26 -8.70 20.49 -17.22
CA GLY A 26 -10.00 20.44 -16.53
C GLY A 26 -10.06 21.26 -15.25
N LYS A 27 -11.10 21.02 -14.44
CA LYS A 27 -11.38 21.75 -13.19
C LYS A 27 -10.33 21.54 -12.10
N THR A 28 -9.51 20.51 -12.26
CA THR A 28 -8.47 20.10 -11.31
C THR A 28 -7.06 20.38 -11.82
N ALA A 29 -6.91 21.10 -12.94
CA ALA A 29 -5.62 21.45 -13.51
C ALA A 29 -4.69 22.08 -12.45
N GLY A 30 -3.48 21.55 -12.33
CA GLY A 30 -2.47 21.99 -11.35
C GLY A 30 -2.61 21.40 -9.94
N TYR A 31 -3.71 20.72 -9.63
CA TYR A 31 -3.94 20.09 -8.33
C TYR A 31 -3.57 18.60 -8.35
N TRP A 32 -3.26 18.07 -7.16
CA TRP A 32 -2.89 16.66 -6.96
C TRP A 32 -4.11 15.79 -6.65
N GLY A 33 -4.11 14.56 -7.17
CA GLY A 33 -5.13 13.57 -6.93
C GLY A 33 -4.59 12.14 -6.93
N LEU A 34 -5.45 11.21 -6.55
CA LEU A 34 -5.23 9.79 -6.77
C LEU A 34 -5.33 9.48 -8.27
N PRO A 35 -4.58 8.48 -8.78
CA PRO A 35 -4.78 7.97 -10.13
C PRO A 35 -6.20 7.42 -10.31
N GLY A 36 -7.07 8.24 -10.89
CA GLY A 36 -8.50 7.97 -11.02
C GLY A 36 -9.07 8.40 -12.35
N ASP A 37 -10.10 7.69 -12.81
CA ASP A 37 -10.81 8.01 -14.06
C ASP A 37 -12.18 7.35 -14.12
N TRP A 38 -12.94 7.72 -15.15
CA TRP A 38 -14.22 7.10 -15.49
C TRP A 38 -14.05 5.63 -15.90
N LEU A 39 -15.06 4.84 -15.56
CA LEU A 39 -15.22 3.49 -16.06
C LEU A 39 -15.73 3.53 -17.51
N ARG A 40 -15.23 2.63 -18.36
CA ARG A 40 -15.71 2.44 -19.74
C ARG A 40 -16.87 1.46 -19.78
N ASP A 41 -17.68 1.52 -20.85
CA ASP A 41 -18.89 0.69 -21.00
C ASP A 41 -18.61 -0.83 -21.07
N ASN A 42 -17.39 -1.24 -21.43
CA ASN A 42 -17.02 -2.64 -21.68
C ASN A 42 -15.91 -3.15 -20.75
N GLU A 43 -15.89 -2.70 -19.50
CA GLU A 43 -14.92 -3.19 -18.50
C GLU A 43 -15.55 -3.36 -17.11
N THR A 44 -14.94 -4.22 -16.29
CA THR A 44 -15.29 -4.34 -14.87
C THR A 44 -14.54 -3.27 -14.07
N LEU A 45 -14.93 -3.05 -12.80
CA LEU A 45 -14.24 -2.12 -11.91
C LEU A 45 -12.75 -2.47 -11.75
N GLU A 46 -12.42 -3.75 -11.63
CA GLU A 46 -11.05 -4.24 -11.51
C GLU A 46 -10.23 -3.95 -12.77
N HIS A 47 -10.78 -4.23 -13.95
CA HIS A 47 -10.12 -3.94 -15.22
C HIS A 47 -9.97 -2.42 -15.44
N GLY A 48 -10.98 -1.63 -15.08
CA GLY A 48 -10.91 -0.19 -15.10
C GLY A 48 -9.80 0.34 -14.19
N ALA A 49 -9.72 -0.15 -12.95
CA ALA A 49 -8.69 0.27 -11.99
C ALA A 49 -7.27 -0.01 -12.50
N ILE A 50 -7.03 -1.21 -13.03
CA ILE A 50 -5.74 -1.59 -13.65
C ILE A 50 -5.42 -0.70 -14.86
N ARG A 51 -6.40 -0.48 -15.74
CA ARG A 51 -6.25 0.37 -16.92
C ARG A 51 -5.88 1.80 -16.52
N VAL A 52 -6.63 2.39 -15.60
CA VAL A 52 -6.43 3.77 -15.13
C VAL A 52 -5.06 3.92 -14.49
N LEU A 53 -4.66 2.99 -13.63
CA LEU A 53 -3.33 3.01 -13.02
C LEU A 53 -2.24 3.00 -14.09
N ARG A 54 -2.35 2.09 -15.06
CA ARG A 54 -1.37 1.98 -16.15
C ARG A 54 -1.33 3.22 -17.04
N ALA A 55 -2.49 3.74 -17.42
CA ALA A 55 -2.59 4.89 -18.32
C ALA A 55 -1.99 6.16 -17.69
N ARG A 56 -2.23 6.39 -16.39
CA ARG A 56 -1.85 7.63 -15.72
C ARG A 56 -0.47 7.61 -15.07
N THR A 57 0.09 6.44 -14.83
CA THR A 57 1.36 6.30 -14.07
C THR A 57 2.39 5.37 -14.72
N GLY A 58 2.03 4.68 -15.80
CA GLY A 58 2.84 3.63 -16.42
C GLY A 58 2.86 2.31 -15.66
N LEU A 59 2.31 2.26 -14.45
CA LEU A 59 2.41 1.09 -13.57
C LEU A 59 1.42 -0.01 -13.95
N GLY A 60 1.92 -1.25 -14.03
CA GLY A 60 1.13 -2.45 -14.34
C GLY A 60 1.62 -3.67 -13.58
N ASN A 61 0.92 -4.80 -13.72
CA ASN A 61 1.21 -6.05 -13.02
C ASN A 61 1.18 -5.93 -11.47
N ILE A 62 0.42 -4.97 -10.96
CA ILE A 62 0.19 -4.78 -9.53
C ILE A 62 -1.16 -5.41 -9.17
N HIS A 63 -1.16 -6.23 -8.13
CA HIS A 63 -2.41 -6.76 -7.58
C HIS A 63 -3.12 -5.67 -6.78
N LEU A 64 -4.23 -5.18 -7.33
CA LEU A 64 -5.10 -4.20 -6.68
C LEU A 64 -6.20 -4.92 -5.89
N GLU A 65 -6.39 -4.51 -4.65
CA GLU A 65 -7.51 -4.94 -3.81
C GLU A 65 -8.60 -3.87 -3.83
N GLN A 66 -9.86 -4.30 -4.03
CA GLN A 66 -10.99 -3.38 -3.90
C GLN A 66 -11.15 -2.94 -2.44
N LEU A 67 -11.30 -1.64 -2.22
CA LEU A 67 -11.54 -1.06 -0.90
C LEU A 67 -13.05 -0.94 -0.63
N GLN A 68 -13.67 0.11 -1.14
CA GLN A 68 -15.11 0.36 -1.05
C GLN A 68 -15.55 1.37 -2.11
N SER A 69 -16.85 1.55 -2.24
CA SER A 69 -17.43 2.63 -3.05
C SER A 69 -17.73 3.87 -2.22
N PHE A 70 -17.50 5.04 -2.80
CA PHE A 70 -17.79 6.36 -2.23
C PHE A 70 -18.84 7.05 -3.12
N SER A 71 -19.90 7.55 -2.49
CA SER A 71 -21.10 8.04 -3.17
C SER A 71 -21.71 9.29 -2.52
N SER A 72 -20.91 10.05 -1.76
CA SER A 72 -21.36 11.33 -1.19
C SER A 72 -21.88 12.26 -2.30
N ILE A 73 -23.02 12.90 -2.07
CA ILE A 73 -23.73 13.70 -3.09
C ILE A 73 -22.87 14.86 -3.61
N ASP A 74 -22.02 15.41 -2.75
CA ASP A 74 -21.15 16.56 -2.99
C ASP A 74 -19.73 16.19 -3.43
N ARG A 75 -19.44 14.91 -3.69
CA ARG A 75 -18.06 14.47 -3.98
C ARG A 75 -17.53 14.97 -5.32
N TYR A 76 -18.41 15.16 -6.30
CA TYR A 76 -18.06 15.63 -7.63
C TYR A 76 -19.01 16.76 -8.01
N PRO A 77 -18.51 17.90 -8.51
CA PRO A 77 -19.28 19.14 -8.57
C PRO A 77 -20.43 19.14 -9.58
N ASP A 78 -20.37 18.32 -10.63
CA ASP A 78 -21.32 18.41 -11.75
C ASP A 78 -22.42 17.37 -11.72
N ASP A 79 -22.10 16.16 -11.28
CA ASP A 79 -22.96 15.00 -11.45
C ASP A 79 -22.84 14.05 -10.26
N LEU A 80 -23.96 13.38 -9.96
CA LEU A 80 -23.96 12.26 -9.04
C LEU A 80 -22.99 11.19 -9.53
N THR A 81 -21.90 11.05 -8.80
CA THR A 81 -20.79 10.17 -9.16
C THR A 81 -20.54 9.19 -8.04
N ILE A 82 -20.41 7.92 -8.41
CA ILE A 82 -19.93 6.87 -7.52
C ILE A 82 -18.51 6.53 -7.97
N THR A 83 -17.55 6.51 -7.04
CA THR A 83 -16.24 5.92 -7.30
C THR A 83 -16.08 4.64 -6.51
N THR A 84 -15.44 3.63 -7.08
CA THR A 84 -14.92 2.49 -6.31
C THR A 84 -13.41 2.64 -6.19
N ALA A 85 -12.94 2.72 -4.95
CA ALA A 85 -11.51 2.83 -4.69
C ALA A 85 -10.85 1.45 -4.66
N PHE A 86 -9.64 1.37 -5.19
CA PHE A 86 -8.74 0.23 -5.12
C PHE A 86 -7.47 0.63 -4.41
N TYR A 87 -6.78 -0.30 -3.78
CA TYR A 87 -5.49 -0.02 -3.15
C TYR A 87 -4.50 -1.16 -3.33
N ALA A 88 -3.22 -0.83 -3.25
CA ALA A 88 -2.14 -1.81 -3.18
C ALA A 88 -0.96 -1.25 -2.40
N LEU A 89 -0.07 -2.15 -1.97
CA LEU A 89 1.17 -1.83 -1.29
C LEU A 89 2.34 -2.45 -2.08
N ILE A 90 3.24 -1.61 -2.57
CA ILE A 90 4.37 -2.02 -3.41
C ILE A 90 5.70 -1.45 -2.90
N ARG A 91 6.81 -1.99 -3.43
CA ARG A 91 8.14 -1.40 -3.27
C ARG A 91 8.35 -0.43 -4.43
N PRO A 92 8.48 0.89 -4.19
CA PRO A 92 8.62 1.88 -5.26
C PRO A 92 9.74 1.56 -6.26
N ASP A 93 10.89 1.09 -5.77
CA ASP A 93 12.08 0.79 -6.58
C ASP A 93 11.90 -0.32 -7.63
N ASP A 94 10.85 -1.14 -7.50
CA ASP A 94 10.55 -2.20 -8.47
C ASP A 94 9.85 -1.69 -9.72
N TYR A 95 9.51 -0.41 -9.75
CA TYR A 95 8.66 0.18 -10.77
C TYR A 95 9.20 1.51 -11.28
N GLN A 96 9.14 1.69 -12.59
CA GLN A 96 9.44 2.95 -13.23
C GLN A 96 8.15 3.71 -13.53
N LEU A 97 8.06 4.94 -13.02
CA LEU A 97 6.95 5.83 -13.30
C LEU A 97 7.04 6.36 -14.73
N ALA A 98 5.89 6.46 -15.39
CA ALA A 98 5.73 7.19 -16.65
C ALA A 98 4.55 8.16 -16.53
N LEU A 99 4.70 9.33 -17.15
CA LEU A 99 3.61 10.31 -17.25
C LEU A 99 2.54 9.78 -18.19
N GLY A 100 1.28 9.85 -17.77
CA GLY A 100 0.16 9.73 -18.69
C GLY A 100 -0.04 11.00 -19.51
N GLU A 101 -0.90 10.91 -20.53
CA GLU A 101 -1.12 12.01 -21.48
C GLU A 101 -1.73 13.26 -20.84
N ASP A 102 -2.48 13.10 -19.75
CA ASP A 102 -3.23 14.16 -19.07
C ASP A 102 -2.60 14.59 -17.72
N GLU A 103 -1.37 14.17 -17.46
CA GLU A 103 -0.64 14.43 -16.21
C GLU A 103 0.55 15.35 -16.43
N LEU A 104 0.68 16.37 -15.57
CA LEU A 104 1.89 17.20 -15.50
C LEU A 104 3.01 16.48 -14.75
N GLU A 105 2.66 15.76 -13.69
CA GLU A 105 3.59 15.11 -12.77
C GLU A 105 2.97 13.84 -12.19
N VAL A 106 3.80 12.81 -11.97
CA VAL A 106 3.46 11.58 -11.23
C VAL A 106 4.55 11.37 -10.20
N LYS A 107 4.21 11.34 -8.90
CA LYS A 107 5.21 11.36 -7.83
C LYS A 107 4.76 10.66 -6.56
N TRP A 108 5.72 10.04 -5.87
CA TRP A 108 5.56 9.53 -4.52
C TRP A 108 5.65 10.65 -3.48
N PHE A 109 4.66 10.73 -2.59
CA PHE A 109 4.63 11.65 -1.46
C PHE A 109 4.65 10.88 -0.15
N PRO A 110 5.46 11.26 0.85
CA PRO A 110 5.28 10.79 2.22
C PRO A 110 3.84 11.01 2.68
N ILE A 111 3.25 10.04 3.37
CA ILE A 111 1.86 10.12 3.84
C ILE A 111 1.65 11.34 4.76
N GLU A 112 2.68 11.70 5.52
CA GLU A 112 2.68 12.82 6.45
C GLU A 112 2.82 14.19 5.76
N GLU A 113 3.24 14.19 4.49
CA GLU A 113 3.52 15.40 3.69
C GLU A 113 2.54 15.56 2.52
N THR A 114 1.42 14.83 2.53
CA THR A 114 0.41 14.95 1.47
C THR A 114 -0.25 16.32 1.51
N GLN A 115 -0.45 16.89 0.33
CA GLN A 115 -1.19 18.14 0.12
C GLN A 115 -2.69 17.87 0.12
N ILE A 116 -3.50 18.94 0.09
CA ILE A 116 -4.95 18.83 -0.14
C ILE A 116 -5.17 18.22 -1.52
N LEU A 117 -5.93 17.13 -1.57
CA LEU A 117 -6.22 16.42 -2.80
C LEU A 117 -7.53 16.94 -3.41
N ILE A 118 -7.67 16.73 -4.72
CA ILE A 118 -8.90 17.08 -5.44
C ILE A 118 -10.11 16.32 -4.88
N PHE A 119 -11.29 16.95 -4.96
CA PHE A 119 -12.56 16.34 -4.58
C PHE A 119 -12.55 15.77 -3.15
N ASP A 120 -12.92 14.50 -2.99
CA ASP A 120 -12.93 13.76 -1.73
C ASP A 120 -11.74 12.79 -1.59
N HIS A 121 -10.69 12.94 -2.38
CA HIS A 121 -9.56 12.01 -2.42
C HIS A 121 -8.83 11.90 -1.07
N ASP A 122 -8.81 12.96 -0.24
CA ASP A 122 -8.31 12.90 1.13
C ASP A 122 -9.09 11.90 2.01
N LYS A 123 -10.42 11.78 1.79
CA LYS A 123 -11.25 10.81 2.50
C LYS A 123 -10.93 9.39 2.03
N ILE A 124 -10.76 9.20 0.73
CA ILE A 124 -10.40 7.91 0.13
C ILE A 124 -9.05 7.45 0.67
N LEU A 125 -8.03 8.33 0.66
CA LEU A 125 -6.69 8.03 1.17
C LEU A 125 -6.70 7.66 2.66
N LYS A 126 -7.39 8.45 3.50
CA LYS A 126 -7.52 8.15 4.94
C LYS A 126 -8.15 6.79 5.19
N TRP A 127 -9.17 6.42 4.41
CA TRP A 127 -9.81 5.13 4.54
C TRP A 127 -8.93 3.97 4.09
N ALA A 128 -8.25 4.12 2.95
CA ALA A 128 -7.27 3.17 2.46
C ALA A 128 -6.13 2.95 3.46
N LEU A 129 -5.63 4.03 4.09
CA LEU A 129 -4.58 3.95 5.11
C LEU A 129 -5.06 3.20 6.36
N THR A 130 -6.31 3.45 6.77
CA THR A 130 -6.92 2.75 7.91
C THR A 130 -7.04 1.25 7.62
N ARG A 131 -7.50 0.90 6.41
CA ARG A 131 -7.59 -0.48 5.95
C ARG A 131 -6.22 -1.16 5.89
N LEU A 132 -5.22 -0.49 5.32
CA LEU A 132 -3.85 -0.96 5.22
C LEU A 132 -3.27 -1.29 6.61
N ARG A 133 -3.40 -0.35 7.55
CA ARG A 133 -2.89 -0.52 8.92
C ARG A 133 -3.59 -1.64 9.66
N TYR A 134 -4.92 -1.73 9.54
CA TYR A 134 -5.69 -2.83 10.11
C TYR A 134 -5.22 -4.18 9.56
N LYS A 135 -5.05 -4.30 8.24
CA LYS A 135 -4.59 -5.54 7.60
C LYS A 135 -3.19 -5.91 8.07
N THR A 136 -2.28 -4.94 8.15
CA THR A 136 -0.89 -5.15 8.60
C THR A 136 -0.79 -5.62 10.05
N GLN A 137 -1.73 -5.21 10.92
CA GLN A 137 -1.76 -5.67 12.31
C GLN A 137 -2.19 -7.13 12.46
N HIS A 138 -3.06 -7.62 11.58
CA HIS A 138 -3.74 -8.92 11.75
C HIS A 138 -3.27 -9.97 10.74
N GLU A 139 -2.60 -9.56 9.67
CA GLU A 139 -2.08 -10.41 8.61
C GLU A 139 -0.60 -10.08 8.35
N PRO A 140 0.22 -11.04 7.87
CA PRO A 140 1.60 -10.79 7.42
C PRO A 140 1.62 -10.02 6.09
N PHE A 141 0.91 -8.90 6.03
CA PHE A 141 0.80 -8.04 4.87
C PHE A 141 2.07 -7.18 4.73
N GLY A 142 2.53 -7.00 3.50
CA GLY A 142 3.74 -6.23 3.20
C GLY A 142 5.05 -7.02 3.29
N LEU A 143 5.05 -8.29 3.71
CA LEU A 143 6.29 -9.10 3.72
C LEU A 143 6.92 -9.28 2.34
N HIS A 144 6.12 -9.19 1.27
CA HIS A 144 6.61 -9.22 -0.11
C HIS A 144 7.47 -8.00 -0.47
N LEU A 145 7.48 -6.96 0.36
CA LEU A 145 8.33 -5.78 0.19
C LEU A 145 9.76 -6.01 0.67
N LEU A 146 9.98 -7.01 1.53
CA LEU A 146 11.30 -7.35 2.04
C LEU A 146 12.05 -8.23 1.03
N PRO A 147 13.39 -8.18 1.01
CA PRO A 147 14.19 -9.15 0.27
C PRO A 147 13.87 -10.59 0.74
N GLU A 148 14.25 -11.58 -0.06
CA GLU A 148 13.97 -13.00 0.28
C GLU A 148 14.46 -13.35 1.69
N LYS A 149 15.65 -12.87 2.07
CA LYS A 149 16.21 -12.96 3.42
C LYS A 149 16.29 -11.58 4.04
N PHE A 150 15.70 -11.41 5.22
CA PHE A 150 15.67 -10.14 5.94
C PHE A 150 15.99 -10.32 7.42
N THR A 151 16.40 -9.24 8.06
CA THR A 151 16.63 -9.16 9.50
C THR A 151 15.33 -8.79 10.23
N LEU A 152 15.26 -9.11 11.53
CA LEU A 152 14.15 -8.63 12.38
C LEU A 152 14.07 -7.11 12.47
N LEU A 153 15.19 -6.40 12.28
CA LEU A 153 15.20 -4.94 12.28
C LEU A 153 14.54 -4.38 11.02
N GLU A 154 14.81 -4.95 9.85
CA GLU A 154 14.15 -4.56 8.59
C GLU A 154 12.64 -4.84 8.67
N LEU A 155 12.27 -6.00 9.21
CA LEU A 155 10.87 -6.34 9.45
C LEU A 155 10.21 -5.35 10.43
N GLN A 156 10.87 -5.04 11.54
CA GLN A 156 10.36 -4.06 12.50
C GLN A 156 10.13 -2.70 11.83
N ARG A 157 11.13 -2.18 11.12
CA ARG A 157 11.05 -0.87 10.46
C ARG A 157 9.94 -0.80 9.42
N LEU A 158 9.73 -1.88 8.66
CA LEU A 158 8.61 -1.99 7.73
C LEU A 158 7.25 -1.88 8.45
N TYR A 159 7.10 -2.57 9.57
CA TYR A 159 5.87 -2.49 10.35
C TYR A 159 5.68 -1.11 10.98
N GLU A 160 6.75 -0.51 11.51
CA GLU A 160 6.72 0.85 12.08
C GLU A 160 6.33 1.90 11.03
N SER A 161 6.87 1.80 9.81
CA SER A 161 6.58 2.74 8.72
C SER A 161 5.12 2.64 8.25
N ILE A 162 4.58 1.42 8.10
CA ILE A 162 3.18 1.24 7.69
C ILE A 162 2.23 1.73 8.80
N LEU A 163 2.54 1.41 10.05
CA LEU A 163 1.65 1.68 11.19
C LEU A 163 1.79 3.10 11.75
N GLY A 164 2.86 3.81 11.41
CA GLY A 164 3.13 5.16 11.89
C GLY A 164 3.41 5.20 13.39
N MET A 165 3.98 4.13 13.96
CA MET A 165 4.33 4.03 15.38
C MET A 165 5.64 3.27 15.56
N SER A 166 6.41 3.60 16.60
CA SER A 166 7.63 2.87 16.96
C SER A 166 7.34 1.68 17.88
N PHE A 167 8.06 0.58 17.71
CA PHE A 167 7.99 -0.59 18.58
C PHE A 167 9.22 -0.74 19.48
N ASP A 168 8.98 -1.23 20.69
CA ASP A 168 10.05 -1.73 21.54
C ASP A 168 10.66 -3.02 20.94
N LYS A 169 11.98 -3.01 20.73
CA LYS A 169 12.70 -4.10 20.04
C LYS A 169 12.52 -5.47 20.73
N PRO A 170 12.71 -5.62 22.05
CA PRO A 170 12.42 -6.86 22.76
C PRO A 170 10.97 -7.35 22.61
N ASN A 171 9.99 -6.46 22.77
CA ASN A 171 8.57 -6.82 22.70
C ASN A 171 8.18 -7.26 21.29
N PHE A 172 8.58 -6.50 20.26
CA PHE A 172 8.35 -6.85 18.86
C PHE A 172 8.94 -8.22 18.54
N ARG A 173 10.21 -8.44 18.88
CA ARG A 173 10.89 -9.74 18.69
C ARG A 173 10.15 -10.87 19.38
N ARG A 174 9.70 -10.69 20.63
CA ARG A 174 8.98 -11.73 21.37
C ARG A 174 7.67 -12.09 20.68
N LYS A 175 6.88 -11.10 20.25
CA LYS A 175 5.59 -11.31 19.58
C LYS A 175 5.75 -11.98 18.23
N ILE A 176 6.63 -11.46 17.37
CA ILE A 176 6.80 -11.98 16.01
C ILE A 176 7.36 -13.41 16.00
N MET A 177 8.27 -13.73 16.92
CA MET A 177 8.79 -15.10 17.07
C MET A 177 7.72 -16.04 17.62
N LYS A 178 6.87 -15.58 18.55
CA LYS A 178 5.74 -16.36 19.08
C LYS A 178 4.70 -16.67 18.00
N ALA A 179 4.50 -15.77 17.02
CA ALA A 179 3.60 -15.99 15.90
C ALA A 179 4.07 -17.17 15.00
N GLY A 180 5.36 -17.51 15.03
CA GLY A 180 5.91 -18.66 14.30
C GLY A 180 5.91 -18.49 12.78
N LEU A 181 5.82 -17.26 12.27
CA LEU A 181 5.73 -16.94 10.85
C LEU A 181 7.10 -16.84 10.15
N LEU A 182 8.20 -16.96 10.90
CA LEU A 182 9.56 -16.77 10.42
C LEU A 182 10.36 -18.08 10.51
N LEU A 183 11.13 -18.37 9.47
CA LEU A 183 12.14 -19.42 9.42
C LEU A 183 13.52 -18.80 9.67
N ASP A 184 14.26 -19.30 10.66
CA ASP A 184 15.67 -18.93 10.85
C ASP A 184 16.51 -19.59 9.75
N CYS A 185 17.27 -18.79 9.01
CA CYS A 185 18.16 -19.30 7.96
C CYS A 185 19.47 -19.89 8.52
N ASN A 186 19.75 -19.71 9.81
CA ASN A 186 21.05 -19.96 10.44
C ASN A 186 22.20 -19.19 9.78
N GLU A 187 21.86 -18.08 9.10
CA GLU A 187 22.79 -17.19 8.43
C GLU A 187 22.83 -15.85 9.15
N LYS A 188 23.95 -15.13 8.99
CA LYS A 188 24.08 -13.77 9.50
C LYS A 188 24.34 -12.81 8.35
N GLN A 189 23.82 -11.60 8.46
CA GLN A 189 24.05 -10.54 7.49
C GLN A 189 25.55 -10.25 7.36
N LEU A 190 26.07 -10.28 6.13
CA LEU A 190 27.46 -9.95 5.82
C LEU A 190 27.61 -8.42 5.73
N GLY A 191 28.67 -7.85 6.33
CA GLY A 191 29.10 -6.47 6.05
C GLY A 191 28.60 -5.34 6.97
N GLY A 192 28.23 -5.60 8.23
CA GLY A 192 27.91 -4.55 9.21
C GLY A 192 29.08 -4.20 10.13
N ALA A 193 29.26 -2.92 10.47
CA ALA A 193 30.23 -2.44 11.48
C ALA A 193 29.96 -2.96 12.91
N HIS A 194 28.81 -3.60 13.14
CA HIS A 194 28.37 -4.18 14.41
C HIS A 194 27.93 -5.63 14.23
N ARG A 195 27.72 -6.33 15.37
CA ARG A 195 27.34 -7.75 15.48
C ARG A 195 26.34 -8.17 14.39
N ALA A 196 26.77 -9.09 13.54
CA ALA A 196 25.99 -9.54 12.38
C ALA A 196 24.61 -10.08 12.80
N ALA A 197 23.55 -9.50 12.25
CA ALA A 197 22.16 -9.83 12.55
C ALA A 197 21.76 -11.16 11.90
N SER A 198 20.97 -11.98 12.60
CA SER A 198 20.40 -13.22 12.03
C SER A 198 19.43 -12.91 10.90
N LEU A 199 19.49 -13.73 9.85
CA LEU A 199 18.60 -13.65 8.69
C LEU A 199 17.43 -14.63 8.83
N PHE A 200 16.25 -14.15 8.45
CA PHE A 200 14.99 -14.88 8.48
C PHE A 200 14.34 -14.88 7.09
N LYS A 201 13.47 -15.87 6.88
CA LYS A 201 12.56 -15.98 5.74
C LYS A 201 11.12 -16.08 6.22
N PHE A 202 10.16 -15.61 5.42
CA PHE A 202 8.75 -15.85 5.71
C PHE A 202 8.39 -17.33 5.53
N ASN A 203 7.51 -17.85 6.39
CA ASN A 203 6.97 -19.20 6.31
C ASN A 203 5.53 -19.20 5.73
N PRO A 204 5.36 -19.28 4.40
CA PRO A 204 4.03 -19.23 3.78
C PRO A 204 3.16 -20.43 4.17
N CYS A 205 3.74 -21.62 4.34
CA CYS A 205 3.00 -22.83 4.74
C CYS A 205 2.38 -22.67 6.13
N ARG A 206 3.14 -22.12 7.09
CA ARG A 206 2.64 -21.88 8.44
C ARG A 206 1.54 -20.82 8.45
N TYR A 207 1.68 -19.76 7.65
CA TYR A 207 0.63 -18.76 7.50
C TYR A 207 -0.66 -19.38 6.96
N GLN A 208 -0.59 -20.14 5.87
CA GLN A 208 -1.76 -20.80 5.28
C GLN A 208 -2.47 -21.73 6.27
N GLN A 209 -1.71 -22.44 7.11
CA GLN A 209 -2.28 -23.26 8.17
C GLN A 209 -3.06 -22.42 9.20
N LEU A 210 -2.43 -21.38 9.76
CA LEU A 210 -3.05 -20.52 10.78
C LEU A 210 -4.27 -19.75 10.25
N SER A 211 -4.25 -19.36 8.96
CA SER A 211 -5.38 -18.73 8.29
C SER A 211 -6.57 -19.68 8.15
N LYS A 212 -6.34 -20.96 7.83
CA LYS A 212 -7.40 -21.98 7.77
C LYS A 212 -8.01 -22.27 9.14
N GLU A 213 -7.20 -22.23 10.19
CA GLU A 213 -7.62 -22.43 11.58
C GLU A 213 -8.35 -21.22 12.19
N GLY A 214 -8.47 -20.10 11.45
CA GLY A 214 -9.17 -18.89 11.90
C GLY A 214 -8.40 -18.07 12.94
N LEU A 215 -7.19 -18.50 13.32
CA LEU A 215 -6.40 -17.91 14.41
C LEU A 215 -5.78 -16.55 14.08
N MET A 216 -5.68 -16.22 12.78
CA MET A 216 -5.11 -14.94 12.31
C MET A 216 -6.14 -13.81 12.22
N ARG A 217 -7.45 -14.11 12.15
CA ARG A 217 -8.47 -13.06 11.94
C ARG A 217 -8.83 -12.26 13.21
N TYR A 218 -8.48 -12.77 14.40
CA TYR A 218 -8.94 -12.20 15.67
C TYR A 218 -7.82 -11.70 16.59
N ASN A 219 -6.55 -12.03 16.30
CA ASN A 219 -5.43 -11.67 17.15
C ASN A 219 -4.42 -10.81 16.37
N SER A 220 -4.00 -9.69 16.95
CA SER A 220 -2.88 -8.90 16.42
C SER A 220 -1.61 -9.77 16.40
N ILE A 221 -0.90 -9.77 15.27
CA ILE A 221 0.39 -10.45 15.10
C ILE A 221 1.51 -9.69 15.83
N ILE A 222 1.28 -8.40 16.09
CA ILE A 222 2.24 -7.43 16.63
C ILE A 222 1.72 -6.64 17.82
#